data_AF-A0A853IJ97-F1
#
_entry.id   AF-A0A853IJ97-F1
#
_cell.length_a   1.000
_cell.length_b   1.000
_cell.length_c   1.000
_cell.angle_alpha   90.00
_cell.angle_beta   90.00
_cell.angle_gamma   90.00
#
_symmetry.space_group_name_H-M   'P 1'
#
loop_
_entity.id
_entity.type
_entity.pdbx_description
1 polymer ?
#
loop_
_entity_poly.entity_id
_entity_poly.type
_entity_poly.pdbx_seq_one_letter_code
_entity_poly.pdbx_strand_id
1 'polypeptide(L)'
;THCQSRKKEAIHTHLNASLSALNLLKLEDQQLKGDNDETVISIASWKRKKFNQHLMEKLFDKLRLSKSNKKVAQVYEQLSNYGAIAA
;
A
#
# COMPACT_ATOMS: atom_id res chain seq x y z
N THR A 1 14.63 -22.31 -5.87
CA THR A 1 16.00 -21.76 -6.03
C THR A 1 15.91 -20.25 -5.96
N HIS A 2 16.30 -19.62 -4.85
CA HIS A 2 16.31 -18.15 -4.76
C HIS A 2 17.60 -17.66 -5.43
N CYS A 3 17.53 -17.32 -6.72
CA CYS A 3 18.69 -16.76 -7.41
C CYS A 3 18.84 -15.29 -7.00
N GLN A 4 19.84 -15.00 -6.17
CA GLN A 4 20.27 -13.63 -5.96
C GLN A 4 21.05 -13.19 -7.20
N SER A 5 20.68 -12.03 -7.77
CA SER A 5 21.39 -11.47 -8.91
C SER A 5 22.85 -11.18 -8.51
N ARG A 6 23.82 -11.60 -9.34
CA ARG A 6 25.24 -11.28 -9.15
C ARG A 6 25.65 -9.97 -9.85
N LYS A 7 24.73 -9.37 -10.62
CA LYS A 7 24.99 -8.12 -11.35
C LYS A 7 24.85 -6.94 -10.39
N LYS A 8 25.92 -6.15 -10.25
CA LYS A 8 26.00 -5.01 -9.32
C LYS A 8 24.85 -4.02 -9.57
N GLU A 9 24.57 -3.74 -10.83
CA GLU A 9 23.55 -2.79 -11.28
C GLU A 9 22.15 -3.28 -10.85
N ALA A 10 21.86 -4.55 -11.07
CA ALA A 10 20.59 -5.14 -10.66
C ALA A 10 20.40 -5.08 -9.14
N ILE A 11 21.43 -5.42 -8.36
CA ILE A 11 21.38 -5.32 -6.89
C ILE A 11 21.11 -3.87 -6.47
N HIS A 12 21.84 -2.90 -7.03
CA HIS A 12 21.70 -1.49 -6.72
C HIS A 12 20.30 -0.96 -7.04
N THR A 13 19.76 -1.30 -8.21
CA THR A 13 18.39 -0.94 -8.60
C THR A 13 17.36 -1.56 -7.65
N HIS A 14 17.48 -2.84 -7.31
CA HIS A 14 16.54 -3.50 -6.39
C HIS A 14 16.58 -2.91 -4.99
N LEU A 15 17.76 -2.61 -4.45
CA LEU A 15 17.92 -1.99 -3.13
C LEU A 15 17.33 -0.58 -3.12
N ASN A 16 17.68 0.26 -4.09
CA ASN A 16 17.17 1.62 -4.15
C ASN A 16 15.65 1.64 -4.34
N ALA A 17 15.10 0.80 -5.22
CA ALA A 17 13.65 0.69 -5.39
C ALA A 17 12.95 0.24 -4.09
N SER A 18 13.54 -0.71 -3.36
CA SER A 18 12.99 -1.18 -2.08
C SER A 18 13.03 -0.10 -1.00
N LEU A 19 14.14 0.64 -0.89
CA LEU A 19 14.28 1.75 0.05
C LEU A 19 13.33 2.91 -0.30
N SER A 20 13.21 3.27 -1.58
CA SER A 20 12.25 4.26 -2.06
C SER A 20 10.82 3.86 -1.73
N ALA A 21 10.43 2.60 -1.99
CA ALA A 21 9.10 2.10 -1.64
C ALA A 21 8.82 2.20 -0.13
N LEU A 22 9.81 1.87 0.70
CA LEU A 22 9.70 1.96 2.15
C LEU A 22 9.59 3.41 2.64
N ASN A 23 10.34 4.33 2.04
CA ASN A 23 10.28 5.76 2.37
C ASN A 23 8.92 6.36 1.98
N LEU A 24 8.39 6.02 0.80
CA LEU A 24 7.06 6.46 0.36
C LEU A 24 5.96 5.96 1.29
N LEU A 25 6.05 4.69 1.70
CA LEU A 25 5.11 4.08 2.64
C LEU A 25 5.14 4.80 4.00
N LYS A 26 6.33 5.09 4.53
CA LYS A 26 6.48 5.84 5.80
C LYS A 26 5.91 7.25 5.71
N LEU A 27 6.16 7.93 4.59
CA LEU A 27 5.65 9.29 4.36
C LEU A 27 4.13 9.30 4.35
N GLU A 28 3.50 8.37 3.63
CA GLU A 28 2.04 8.27 3.57
C GLU A 28 1.45 7.91 4.94
N ASP A 29 2.10 7.03 5.70
CA ASP A 29 1.67 6.66 7.05
C ASP A 29 1.70 7.86 8.01
N GLN A 30 2.77 8.66 7.96
CA GLN A 30 2.88 9.89 8.74
C GLN A 30 1.79 10.91 8.37
N GLN A 31 1.52 11.09 7.07
CA GLN A 31 0.48 12.00 6.59
C GLN A 31 -0.92 11.61 7.07
N LEU A 32 -1.20 10.31 7.19
CA LEU A 32 -2.50 9.82 7.67
C LEU A 32 -2.67 9.92 9.20
N LYS A 33 -1.58 9.79 9.96
CA LYS A 33 -1.63 9.76 11.43
C LYS A 33 -1.48 11.13 12.09
N GLY A 34 -0.83 12.10 11.43
CA GLY A 34 -0.55 13.41 12.00
C GLY A 34 0.57 13.38 13.06
N ASP A 35 0.76 14.48 13.79
CA ASP A 35 1.94 14.73 14.65
C ASP A 35 2.01 13.91 15.95
N ASN A 36 1.00 13.10 16.30
CA ASN A 36 0.78 12.71 17.70
C ASN A 36 0.89 11.21 18.04
N ASP A 37 1.34 10.33 17.15
CA ASP A 37 1.41 8.91 17.51
C ASP A 37 2.64 8.18 16.93
N GLU A 38 3.65 7.96 17.79
CA GLU A 38 4.74 7.01 17.55
C GLU A 38 4.14 5.61 17.43
N THR A 39 3.84 5.22 16.20
CA THR A 39 3.14 3.98 15.91
C THR A 39 3.98 3.08 15.04
N VAL A 40 3.93 1.78 15.34
CA VAL A 40 4.64 0.76 14.59
C VAL A 40 4.06 0.68 13.18
N ILE A 41 4.93 0.71 12.18
CA ILE A 41 4.54 0.56 10.77
C ILE A 41 4.68 -0.90 10.35
N SER A 42 3.56 -1.53 10.01
CA SER A 42 3.56 -2.87 9.41
C SER A 42 3.59 -2.80 7.88
N ILE A 43 4.74 -3.14 7.28
CA ILE A 43 4.89 -3.26 5.83
C ILE A 43 3.88 -4.24 5.24
N ALA A 44 3.61 -5.34 5.95
CA ALA A 44 2.67 -6.36 5.50
C ALA A 44 1.23 -5.84 5.45
N SER A 45 0.84 -4.99 6.40
CA SER A 45 -0.49 -4.38 6.45
C SER A 45 -0.65 -3.32 5.36
N TRP A 46 0.37 -2.48 5.15
CA TRP A 46 0.42 -1.51 4.06
C TRP A 46 0.38 -2.15 2.67
N LYS A 47 1.15 -3.23 2.47
CA LYS A 47 1.12 -3.99 1.20
C LYS A 47 -0.28 -4.52 0.90
N ARG A 48 -0.97 -5.08 1.89
CA ARG A 48 -2.35 -5.57 1.74
C ARG A 48 -3.32 -4.41 1.47
N LYS A 49 -3.21 -3.30 2.21
CA LYS A 49 -4.03 -2.11 2.01
C LYS A 49 -3.93 -1.58 0.57
N LYS A 50 -2.70 -1.38 0.08
CA LYS A 50 -2.48 -0.90 -1.30
C LYS A 50 -2.96 -1.89 -2.35
N PHE A 51 -2.80 -3.19 -2.12
CA PHE A 51 -3.35 -4.21 -2.99
C PHE A 51 -4.88 -4.16 -3.06
N ASN A 52 -5.55 -4.09 -1.91
CA ASN A 52 -7.02 -4.01 -1.84
C ASN A 52 -7.53 -2.75 -2.54
N GLN A 53 -6.91 -1.60 -2.28
CA GLN A 53 -7.22 -0.33 -2.93
C GLN A 53 -7.14 -0.45 -4.45
N HIS A 54 -6.04 -0.98 -4.96
CA HIS A 54 -5.85 -1.17 -6.39
C HIS A 54 -6.86 -2.16 -7.01
N LEU A 55 -7.12 -3.29 -6.32
CA LEU A 55 -8.11 -4.28 -6.76
C LEU A 55 -9.50 -3.65 -6.87
N MET A 56 -9.90 -2.89 -5.86
CA MET A 56 -11.20 -2.19 -5.84
C MET A 56 -11.29 -1.15 -6.95
N GLU A 57 -10.24 -0.38 -7.20
CA GLU A 57 -10.22 0.56 -8.34
C GLU A 57 -10.48 -0.17 -9.65
N LYS A 58 -9.77 -1.27 -9.91
CA LYS A 58 -9.99 -2.08 -11.11
C LYS A 58 -11.40 -2.68 -11.19
N LEU A 59 -11.94 -3.13 -10.07
CA LEU A 59 -13.27 -3.73 -10.02
C LEU A 59 -14.36 -2.66 -10.21
N PHE A 60 -14.24 -1.51 -9.55
CA PHE A 60 -15.15 -0.39 -9.68
C PHE A 60 -15.13 0.19 -11.08
N ASP A 61 -13.95 0.34 -11.70
CA ASP A 61 -13.83 0.76 -13.10
C ASP A 61 -14.58 -0.20 -14.04
N LYS A 62 -14.39 -1.52 -13.85
CA LYS A 62 -15.09 -2.56 -14.65
C LYS A 62 -16.60 -2.55 -14.44
N LEU A 63 -17.07 -2.27 -13.23
CA LEU A 63 -18.48 -2.18 -12.88
C LEU A 63 -19.09 -0.78 -13.09
N ARG A 64 -18.29 0.19 -13.58
CA ARG A 64 -18.68 1.60 -13.74
C ARG A 64 -19.18 2.25 -12.45
N LEU A 65 -18.59 1.88 -11.32
CA LEU A 65 -18.86 2.44 -10.01
C LEU A 65 -17.94 3.62 -9.75
N SER A 66 -18.51 4.80 -9.49
CA SER A 66 -17.73 6.00 -9.18
C SER A 66 -17.56 6.20 -7.68
N LYS A 67 -16.35 6.55 -7.24
CA LYS A 67 -16.06 6.99 -5.86
C LYS A 67 -16.79 8.29 -5.48
N SER A 68 -17.38 9.03 -6.44
CA SER A 68 -18.27 10.17 -6.15
C SER A 68 -19.57 9.75 -5.46
N ASN A 69 -19.97 8.48 -5.60
CA ASN A 69 -21.09 7.93 -4.84
C ASN A 69 -20.64 7.61 -3.41
N LYS A 70 -21.31 8.21 -2.43
CA LYS A 70 -21.03 8.02 -0.99
C LYS A 70 -20.98 6.55 -0.57
N LYS A 71 -21.86 5.69 -1.12
CA LYS A 71 -21.89 4.26 -0.81
C LYS A 71 -20.63 3.55 -1.32
N VAL A 72 -20.19 3.88 -2.53
CA VAL A 72 -18.97 3.32 -3.13
C VAL A 72 -17.74 3.78 -2.36
N ALA A 73 -17.67 5.05 -1.97
CA ALA A 73 -16.58 5.58 -1.15
C ALA A 73 -16.51 4.90 0.23
N GLN A 74 -17.66 4.68 0.89
CA GLN A 74 -17.70 3.99 2.17
C GLN A 74 -17.23 2.53 2.07
N VAL A 75 -17.67 1.81 1.03
CA VAL A 75 -17.21 0.44 0.76
C VAL A 75 -15.71 0.40 0.47
N TYR A 76 -15.21 1.38 -0.29
CA TYR A 76 -13.77 1.52 -0.57
C TYR A 76 -12.94 1.68 0.71
N GLU A 77 -13.34 2.57 1.61
CA GLU A 77 -12.69 2.79 2.91
C GLU A 77 -12.68 1.51 3.75
N GLN A 78 -13.84 0.85 3.90
CA GLN A 78 -13.97 -0.36 4.72
C GLN A 78 -13.09 -1.50 4.20
N LEU A 79 -13.14 -1.75 2.90
CA LEU A 79 -12.40 -2.86 2.29
C LEU A 79 -10.92 -2.55 2.06
N SER A 80 -10.51 -1.26 2.13
CA SER A 80 -9.09 -0.90 2.05
C SER A 80 -8.28 -1.62 3.14
N ASN A 81 -8.80 -1.72 4.36
CA ASN A 81 -8.10 -2.36 5.47
C ASN A 81 -8.43 -3.86 5.62
N TYR A 82 -9.14 -4.47 4.66
CA TYR A 82 -9.51 -5.88 4.74
C TYR A 82 -8.27 -6.80 4.83
N GLY A 83 -8.19 -7.59 5.89
CA GLY A 83 -7.05 -8.49 6.14
C GLY A 83 -5.74 -7.78 6.46
N ALA A 84 -5.74 -6.46 6.68
CA ALA A 84 -4.62 -5.77 7.30
C ALA A 84 -4.51 -6.24 8.75
N ILE A 85 -3.32 -6.68 9.15
CA ILE A 85 -3.06 -7.11 10.53
C ILE A 85 -2.79 -5.85 11.34
N ALA A 86 -3.44 -5.68 12.49
CA ALA A 86 -3.07 -4.60 13.40
C ALA A 86 -1.59 -4.78 13.77
N ALA A 87 -0.79 -3.72 13.59
CA ALA A 87 0.61 -3.72 14.03
C ALA A 87 0.68 -3.73 15.55
#